data_AF-A0A938EL69-F1
#
_entry.id   AF-A0A938EL69-F1
#
_cell.length_a   1.000
_cell.length_b   1.000
_cell.length_c   1.000
_cell.angle_alpha   90.00
_cell.angle_beta   90.00
_cell.angle_gamma   90.00
#
_symmetry.space_group_name_H-M   'P 1'
#
loop_
_entity.id
_entity.type
_entity.pdbx_description
1 polymer ?
#
loop_
_entity_poly.entity_id
_entity_poly.type
_entity_poly.pdbx_seq_one_letter_code
_entity_poly.pdbx_strand_id
1 'polypeptide(L)' 'MSGRGHRVPEVEASLAAHLGEVIARGAPAQRDEARRLVRVLREDPTDAAALADAARLVDAYLHDPYLEPS' A
#
# COMPACT_ATOMS: atom_id res chain seq x y z
N MET A 1 -4.28 33.65 8.96
CA MET A 1 -4.21 32.27 9.49
C MET A 1 -5.35 31.45 8.90
N SER A 2 -5.04 30.44 8.09
CA SER A 2 -5.90 29.28 7.78
C SER A 2 -5.14 28.39 6.81
N GLY A 3 -4.32 27.49 7.36
CA GLY A 3 -3.69 26.41 6.62
C GLY A 3 -4.77 25.42 6.20
N ARG A 4 -5.22 25.53 4.96
CA ARG A 4 -6.19 24.62 4.36
C ARG A 4 -5.48 23.28 4.17
N GLY A 5 -5.76 22.32 5.04
CA GLY A 5 -5.20 20.97 4.98
C GLY A 5 -5.56 20.33 3.65
N HIS A 6 -4.60 20.32 2.72
CA HIS A 6 -4.62 19.45 1.55
C HIS A 6 -4.61 18.01 2.08
N ARG A 7 -5.78 17.38 2.18
CA ARG A 7 -5.80 15.93 1.97
C ARG A 7 -5.30 15.76 0.55
N VAL A 8 -4.20 15.04 0.38
CA VAL A 8 -3.56 14.81 -0.91
C VAL A 8 -4.21 13.54 -1.47
N PRO A 9 -5.27 13.62 -2.31
CA PRO A 9 -5.93 12.45 -2.87
C PRO A 9 -5.00 11.57 -3.72
N GLU A 10 -3.84 12.10 -4.15
CA GLU A 10 -2.83 11.37 -4.90
C GLU A 10 -2.13 10.27 -4.07
N VAL A 11 -2.04 10.42 -2.74
CA VAL A 11 -1.35 9.43 -1.89
C VAL A 11 -2.20 8.16 -1.70
N GLU A 12 -3.53 8.30 -1.59
CA GLU A 12 -4.45 7.16 -1.45
C GLU A 12 -4.63 6.40 -2.78
N ALA A 13 -4.75 7.13 -3.90
CA ALA A 13 -4.75 6.52 -5.24
C ALA A 13 -3.43 5.80 -5.53
N SER A 14 -2.31 6.34 -5.02
CA SER A 14 -0.99 5.71 -5.10
C SER A 14 -0.92 4.41 -4.30
N LEU A 15 -1.43 4.36 -3.06
CA LEU A 15 -1.28 3.18 -2.21
C LEU A 15 -2.01 1.95 -2.74
N ALA A 16 -3.24 2.11 -3.25
CA ALA A 16 -3.99 1.00 -3.85
C ALA A 16 -3.32 0.45 -5.13
N ALA A 17 -2.74 1.33 -5.95
CA ALA A 17 -2.00 0.93 -7.14
C ALA A 17 -0.74 0.12 -6.76
N HIS A 18 0.03 0.58 -5.78
CA HIS A 18 1.21 -0.13 -5.29
C HIS A 18 0.86 -1.49 -4.67
N LEU A 19 -0.22 -1.59 -3.90
CA LEU A 19 -0.69 -2.89 -3.40
C LEU A 19 -1.03 -3.85 -4.56
N GLY A 20 -1.59 -3.33 -5.66
CA GLY A 20 -1.79 -4.10 -6.88
C GLY A 20 -0.49 -4.66 -7.47
N GLU A 21 0.58 -3.86 -7.49
CA GLU A 21 1.91 -4.30 -7.93
C GLU A 21 2.51 -5.35 -7.00
N VAL A 22 2.41 -5.15 -5.69
CA VAL A 22 2.87 -6.13 -4.68
C VAL A 22 2.16 -7.46 -4.88
N ILE A 23 0.85 -7.46 -5.14
CA ILE A 23 0.08 -8.70 -5.41
C ILE A 23 0.55 -9.40 -6.69
N ALA A 24 0.88 -8.63 -7.73
CA ALA A 24 1.28 -9.17 -9.01
C ALA A 24 2.72 -9.72 -8.99
N ARG A 25 3.63 -9.02 -8.33
CA ARG A 25 5.09 -9.19 -8.50
C ARG A 25 5.84 -9.54 -7.22
N GLY A 26 5.35 -9.17 -6.04
CA GLY A 26 6.04 -9.35 -4.76
C GLY A 26 6.32 -10.82 -4.41
N ALA A 27 7.05 -11.07 -3.33
CA ALA A 27 7.25 -12.43 -2.81
C ALA A 27 5.92 -13.06 -2.34
N PRO A 28 5.78 -14.40 -2.26
CA PRO A 28 4.51 -15.05 -1.89
C PRO A 28 3.88 -14.49 -0.60
N ALA A 29 4.67 -14.29 0.46
CA ALA A 29 4.18 -13.72 1.71
C ALA A 29 3.70 -12.25 1.57
N GLN A 30 4.38 -11.45 0.74
CA GLN A 30 3.98 -10.07 0.47
C GLN A 30 2.67 -10.03 -0.32
N ARG A 31 2.48 -10.94 -1.29
CA ARG A 31 1.23 -11.04 -2.06
C ARG A 31 0.05 -11.36 -1.15
N ASP A 32 0.22 -12.30 -0.23
CA ASP A 32 -0.84 -12.71 0.68
C ASP A 32 -1.19 -11.60 1.68
N GLU A 33 -0.20 -10.90 2.22
CA GLU A 33 -0.45 -9.76 3.09
C GLU A 33 -1.09 -8.58 2.34
N ALA A 34 -0.66 -8.29 1.11
CA ALA A 34 -1.29 -7.25 0.29
C ALA A 34 -2.76 -7.57 -0.01
N ARG A 35 -3.11 -8.83 -0.30
CA ARG A 35 -4.51 -9.26 -0.46
C ARG A 35 -5.32 -9.07 0.83
N ARG A 36 -4.72 -9.39 1.99
CA ARG A 36 -5.36 -9.21 3.31
C ARG A 36 -5.67 -7.72 3.54
N LEU A 37 -4.68 -6.85 3.33
CA LEU A 37 -4.81 -5.41 3.53
C LEU A 37 -5.81 -4.78 2.57
N VAL A 38 -5.82 -5.18 1.30
CA VAL A 38 -6.84 -4.72 0.33
C VAL A 38 -8.25 -5.07 0.81
N ARG A 39 -8.47 -6.28 1.38
CA ARG A 39 -9.79 -6.64 1.92
C ARG A 39 -10.17 -5.74 3.09
N VAL A 40 -9.27 -5.55 4.06
CA VAL A 40 -9.51 -4.70 5.23
C VAL A 40 -9.83 -3.26 4.80
N LEU A 41 -9.02 -2.68 3.91
CA LEU A 41 -9.22 -1.31 3.42
C LEU A 41 -10.44 -1.15 2.51
N ARG A 42 -10.97 -2.23 1.93
CA ARG A 42 -12.27 -2.19 1.23
C ARG A 42 -13.44 -2.16 2.21
N GLU A 43 -13.29 -2.75 3.39
CA GLU A 43 -14.30 -2.77 4.45
C GLU A 43 -14.25 -1.48 5.28
N ASP A 44 -13.05 -1.00 5.61
CA ASP A 44 -12.79 0.29 6.26
C ASP A 44 -11.61 1.00 5.60
N PRO A 45 -11.88 1.92 4.64
CA PRO A 45 -10.84 2.69 3.95
C PRO A 45 -10.03 3.61 4.87
N THR A 46 -10.51 3.86 6.08
CA THR A 46 -9.89 4.78 7.05
C THR A 46 -9.20 4.05 8.21
N ASP A 47 -9.10 2.72 8.16
CA ASP A 47 -8.36 1.95 9.15
C ASP A 47 -6.88 2.35 9.12
N ALA A 48 -6.50 3.15 10.12
CA ALA A 48 -5.16 3.70 10.23
C ALA A 48 -4.08 2.63 10.41
N ALA A 49 -4.41 1.50 11.04
CA ALA A 49 -3.47 0.40 11.21
C ALA A 49 -3.23 -0.30 9.87
N ALA A 50 -4.31 -0.60 9.13
CA ALA A 50 -4.21 -1.20 7.81
C ALA A 50 -3.50 -0.28 6.80
N LEU A 51 -3.73 1.03 6.86
CA LEU A 51 -3.01 2.02 6.03
C LEU A 51 -1.51 2.05 6.37
N ALA A 52 -1.15 2.02 7.65
CA ALA A 52 0.25 2.01 8.07
C ALA A 52 0.96 0.71 7.67
N ASP A 53 0.30 -0.43 7.82
CA ASP A 53 0.84 -1.74 7.43
C ASP A 53 1.00 -1.84 5.91
N ALA A 54 0.03 -1.34 5.14
CA ALA A 54 0.13 -1.24 3.68
C ALA A 54 1.31 -0.36 3.24
N ALA A 55 1.51 0.80 3.87
CA ALA A 55 2.65 1.66 3.57
C ALA A 55 3.98 0.95 3.82
N ARG A 56 4.12 0.23 4.94
CA ARG A 56 5.35 -0.54 5.24
C ARG A 56 5.57 -1.69 4.27
N LEU A 57 4.50 -2.39 3.87
CA LEU A 57 4.59 -3.48 2.90
C LEU A 57 5.06 -2.97 1.54
N VAL A 58 4.52 -1.83 1.08
CA VAL A 58 4.93 -1.20 -0.18
C VAL A 58 6.38 -0.73 -0.10
N ASP A 59 6.79 -0.10 0.99
CA ASP A 59 8.18 0.32 1.22
C ASP A 59 9.14 -0.88 1.16
N ALA A 60 8.81 -1.96 1.86
CA ALA A 60 9.59 -3.20 1.84
C ALA A 60 9.66 -3.83 0.45
N TYR A 61 8.58 -3.77 -0.33
CA TYR A 61 8.59 -4.19 -1.74
C TYR A 61 9.52 -3.31 -2.57
N LEU A 62 9.35 -1.99 -2.54
CA LEU A 62 10.17 -1.07 -3.35
C LEU A 62 11.67 -1.13 -3.03
N HIS A 63 12.02 -1.54 -1.81
CA HIS A 63 13.41 -1.66 -1.35
C HIS A 63 13.94 -3.10 -1.32
N ASP A 64 13.21 -4.08 -1.86
CA ASP A 64 13.69 -5.45 -1.95
C ASP A 64 14.82 -5.54 -3.01
N PRO A 65 16.07 -5.88 -2.61
CA PRO A 65 17.20 -5.94 -3.55
C PRO A 65 17.11 -7.11 -4.54
N TYR A 66 16.17 -8.04 -4.34
CA TYR A 66 15.94 -9.20 -5.22
C TYR A 66 14.70 -9.04 -6.10
N LEU A 67 14.10 -7.84 -6.12
CA LEU A 67 13.01 -7.55 -7.03
C LEU A 67 13.57 -7.54 -8.46
N GLU A 68 13.39 -8.65 -9.17
CA GLU A 68 13.91 -8.76 -10.54
C GLU A 68 13.25 -7.69 -11.41
N PRO A 69 14.05 -6.88 -12.14
CA PRO A 69 13.49 -5.90 -13.06
C PRO A 69 12.74 -6.64 -14.17
N SER A 70 11.46 -6.29 -14.34
CA SER A 70 10.60 -6.78 -15.42
C SER A 70 11.06 -6.34 -16.80
#